data_AF-A0A4Y2FAB7-F1
#
_entry.id   AF-A0A4Y2FAB7-F1
#
_cell.length_a   1.000
_cell.length_b   1.000
_cell.length_c   1.000
_cell.angle_alpha   90.00
_cell.angle_beta   90.00
_cell.angle_gamma   90.00
#
_symmetry.space_group_name_H-M   'P 1'
#
loop_
_entity.id
_entity.type
_entity.pdbx_description
1 polymer ?
#
loop_
_entity_poly.entity_id
_entity_poly.type
_entity_poly.pdbx_seq_one_letter_code
_entity_poly.pdbx_strand_id
1 'polypeptide(L)'
;VLFDGSRAIGVQFDYKNSEYLVKARREIIMSAGTTNTAQLLMLSGIGPRKHLEKLKIPVVADLPVGNNLQDHCATFLPFVLNTKPMNEKLTDPRNIKEYINNRTGPLSSLNFISSIAFLGGVAEEDFPDYELYFAETTTVIPKEQGGLKPI
;
A
#
# COMPACT_ATOMS: atom_id res chain seq x y z
N VAL A 1 -4.14 -16.57 -14.46
CA VAL A 1 -3.14 -17.66 -14.56
C VAL A 1 -3.81 -18.84 -15.25
N LEU A 2 -3.10 -19.49 -16.15
CA LEU A 2 -3.58 -20.65 -16.91
C LEU A 2 -3.10 -21.94 -16.26
N PHE A 3 -3.96 -22.95 -16.22
CA PHE A 3 -3.71 -24.22 -15.55
C PHE A 3 -3.91 -25.42 -16.49
N ASP A 4 -3.08 -26.46 -16.29
CA ASP A 4 -3.28 -27.82 -16.79
C ASP A 4 -3.39 -28.74 -15.58
N GLY A 5 -4.61 -29.18 -15.27
CA GLY A 5 -4.94 -29.78 -13.97
C GLY A 5 -4.61 -28.83 -12.82
N SER A 6 -3.69 -29.24 -11.95
CA SER A 6 -3.20 -28.42 -10.82
C SER A 6 -1.91 -27.65 -11.13
N ARG A 7 -1.33 -27.82 -12.33
CA ARG A 7 -0.06 -27.17 -12.70
C ARG A 7 -0.33 -25.83 -13.40
N ALA A 8 0.26 -24.76 -12.87
CA ALA A 8 0.26 -23.47 -13.54
C ALA A 8 1.21 -23.50 -14.75
N ILE A 9 0.72 -23.12 -15.94
CA ILE A 9 1.45 -23.26 -17.21
C ILE A 9 1.72 -21.93 -17.92
N GLY A 10 1.04 -20.85 -17.52
CA GLY A 10 1.26 -19.53 -18.10
C GLY A 10 0.40 -18.44 -17.48
N VAL A 11 0.62 -17.22 -17.97
CA VAL A 11 -0.16 -16.04 -17.61
C VAL A 11 -0.75 -15.43 -18.88
N GLN A 12 -1.95 -14.86 -18.75
CA GLN A 12 -2.63 -14.10 -19.77
C GLN A 12 -2.83 -12.69 -19.22
N PHE A 13 -2.54 -11.67 -20.04
CA PHE A 13 -2.67 -10.27 -19.66
C PHE A 13 -2.90 -9.40 -20.89
N ASP A 14 -3.52 -8.24 -20.67
CA ASP A 14 -3.70 -7.21 -21.69
C ASP A 14 -2.54 -6.22 -21.68
N TYR A 15 -2.05 -5.87 -22.87
CA TYR A 15 -1.07 -4.81 -23.06
C TYR A 15 -1.34 -4.09 -24.37
N LYS A 16 -1.40 -2.76 -24.36
CA LYS A 16 -1.64 -1.93 -25.56
C LYS A 16 -2.83 -2.42 -26.42
N ASN A 17 -3.98 -2.71 -25.80
CA ASN A 17 -5.20 -3.21 -26.45
C ASN A 17 -5.03 -4.57 -27.18
N SER A 18 -4.05 -5.36 -26.76
CA SER A 18 -3.84 -6.72 -27.27
C SER A 18 -3.69 -7.67 -26.10
N GLU A 19 -4.25 -8.86 -26.24
CA GLU A 19 -4.10 -9.94 -25.27
C GLU A 19 -2.79 -10.70 -25.54
N TYR A 20 -2.03 -10.97 -24.48
CA TYR A 20 -0.78 -11.71 -24.54
C TYR A 20 -0.85 -12.94 -23.64
N LEU A 21 -0.25 -14.02 -24.12
CA LEU A 21 -0.05 -15.26 -23.37
C LEU A 21 1.44 -15.55 -23.25
N VAL A 22 1.92 -15.68 -22.00
CA VAL A 22 3.30 -16.05 -21.70
C VAL A 22 3.32 -17.39 -20.97
N LYS A 23 3.99 -18.38 -21.55
CA LYS A 23 4.15 -19.72 -20.96
C LYS A 23 5.28 -19.74 -19.94
N ALA A 24 5.08 -20.45 -18.84
CA ALA A 24 6.07 -20.68 -17.80
C ALA A 24 6.60 -22.11 -17.86
N ARG A 25 7.93 -22.30 -17.91
CA ARG A 25 8.53 -23.65 -17.94
C ARG A 25 8.56 -24.29 -16.55
N ARG A 26 8.75 -23.50 -15.49
CA ARG A 26 8.91 -24.01 -14.12
C ARG A 26 7.75 -23.57 -13.25
N GLU A 27 7.74 -22.30 -12.89
CA GLU A 27 6.89 -21.73 -11.85
C GLU A 27 6.35 -20.35 -12.25
N ILE A 28 5.30 -19.93 -11.56
CA ILE A 28 4.69 -18.61 -11.65
C ILE A 28 4.61 -18.06 -10.22
N ILE A 29 5.17 -16.87 -10.00
CA ILE A 29 5.21 -16.22 -8.69
C ILE A 29 4.24 -15.03 -8.73
N MET A 30 3.33 -14.98 -7.76
CA MET A 30 2.36 -13.89 -7.63
C MET A 30 2.87 -12.85 -6.65
N SER A 31 3.07 -11.62 -7.14
CA SER A 31 3.59 -10.49 -6.35
C SER A 31 2.80 -9.21 -6.61
N ALA A 32 1.48 -9.29 -6.75
CA ALA A 32 0.63 -8.15 -7.10
C ALA A 32 0.17 -7.33 -5.87
N GLY A 33 0.74 -7.58 -4.69
CA GLY A 33 0.30 -7.01 -3.42
C GLY A 33 -0.91 -7.73 -2.82
N THR A 34 -1.29 -7.37 -1.58
CA THR A 34 -2.30 -8.07 -0.77
C THR A 34 -3.64 -8.22 -1.50
N THR A 35 -4.16 -7.14 -2.06
CA THR A 35 -5.48 -7.14 -2.72
C THR A 35 -5.45 -7.82 -4.09
N ASN A 36 -4.55 -7.40 -4.99
CA ASN A 36 -4.57 -7.90 -6.37
C ASN A 36 -4.09 -9.35 -6.48
N THR A 37 -3.22 -9.81 -5.58
CA THR A 37 -2.80 -11.24 -5.58
C THR A 37 -3.99 -12.13 -5.27
N ALA A 38 -4.78 -11.80 -4.24
CA ALA A 38 -5.99 -12.56 -3.91
C ALA A 38 -7.00 -12.55 -5.06
N GLN A 39 -7.21 -11.38 -5.69
CA GLN A 39 -8.10 -11.26 -6.84
C GLN A 39 -7.63 -12.11 -8.03
N LEU A 40 -6.36 -12.03 -8.41
CA LEU A 40 -5.81 -12.78 -9.54
C LEU A 40 -5.86 -14.29 -9.31
N LEU A 41 -5.61 -14.75 -8.08
CA LEU A 41 -5.79 -16.16 -7.71
C LEU A 41 -7.24 -16.60 -7.89
N MET A 42 -8.21 -15.83 -7.38
CA MET A 42 -9.63 -16.13 -7.52
C MET A 42 -10.08 -16.13 -8.99
N LEU A 43 -9.68 -15.14 -9.78
CA LEU A 43 -9.95 -15.10 -11.23
C LEU A 43 -9.32 -16.28 -11.99
N SER A 44 -8.28 -16.89 -11.42
CA SER A 44 -7.61 -18.07 -11.97
C SER A 44 -8.18 -19.39 -11.43
N GLY A 45 -9.28 -19.36 -10.67
CA GLY A 45 -9.94 -20.54 -10.13
C GLY A 45 -9.40 -21.03 -8.77
N ILE A 46 -8.57 -20.25 -8.08
CA ILE A 46 -8.05 -20.57 -6.74
C ILE A 46 -8.71 -19.65 -5.70
N GLY A 47 -9.64 -20.18 -4.91
CA GLY A 47 -10.40 -19.40 -3.94
C GLY A 47 -11.63 -20.13 -3.40
N PRO A 48 -12.47 -19.47 -2.58
CA PRO A 48 -13.61 -20.13 -1.95
C PRO A 48 -14.60 -20.65 -3.00
N ARG A 49 -14.82 -21.96 -3.08
CA ARG A 49 -15.62 -22.62 -4.13
C ARG A 49 -16.97 -21.94 -4.37
N LYS A 50 -17.75 -21.72 -3.31
CA LYS A 50 -19.08 -21.10 -3.42
C LYS A 50 -19.03 -19.69 -4.05
N HIS A 51 -17.97 -18.93 -3.77
CA HIS A 51 -17.78 -17.60 -4.34
C HIS A 51 -17.43 -17.69 -5.84
N LEU A 52 -16.51 -18.59 -6.20
CA LEU A 52 -16.09 -18.82 -7.59
C LEU A 52 -17.26 -19.34 -8.45
N GLU A 53 -18.01 -20.32 -7.96
CA GLU A 53 -19.17 -20.90 -8.64
C GLU A 53 -20.27 -19.84 -8.89
N LYS A 54 -20.53 -18.96 -7.92
CA LYS A 54 -21.46 -17.83 -8.07
C LYS A 54 -21.08 -16.90 -9.23
N LEU A 55 -19.78 -16.72 -9.46
CA LEU A 55 -19.23 -15.88 -10.54
C LEU A 55 -18.95 -16.69 -11.82
N LYS A 56 -19.33 -17.97 -11.86
CA LYS A 56 -19.10 -18.88 -13.01
C LYS A 56 -17.61 -19.05 -13.36
N ILE A 57 -16.74 -18.98 -12.36
CA ILE A 57 -15.31 -19.23 -12.51
C ILE A 57 -15.04 -20.72 -12.23
N PRO A 58 -14.40 -21.47 -13.15
CA PRO A 58 -14.02 -22.85 -12.91
C PRO A 58 -13.09 -22.98 -11.70
N VAL A 59 -13.37 -23.94 -10.82
CA VAL A 59 -12.61 -24.14 -9.59
C VAL A 59 -11.42 -25.06 -9.85
N VAL A 60 -10.21 -24.52 -9.72
CA VAL A 60 -8.94 -25.25 -9.72
C VAL A 60 -8.62 -25.74 -8.31
N ALA A 61 -8.79 -24.89 -7.29
CA ALA A 61 -8.58 -25.24 -5.88
C ALA A 61 -9.49 -24.44 -4.96
N ASP A 62 -10.09 -25.13 -3.99
CA ASP A 62 -10.97 -24.55 -2.97
C ASP A 62 -10.14 -24.15 -1.74
N LEU A 63 -9.80 -22.87 -1.64
CA LEU A 63 -8.94 -22.30 -0.60
C LEU A 63 -9.52 -20.97 -0.08
N PRO A 64 -9.26 -20.57 1.18
CA PRO A 64 -9.78 -19.34 1.76
C PRO A 64 -9.07 -18.06 1.26
N VAL A 65 -8.80 -17.96 -0.05
CA VAL A 65 -8.15 -16.81 -0.67
C VAL A 65 -9.02 -15.56 -0.50
N GLY A 66 -8.38 -14.44 -0.12
CA GLY A 66 -9.04 -13.17 0.14
C GLY A 66 -9.49 -12.96 1.58
N ASN A 67 -9.37 -13.96 2.45
CA ASN A 67 -9.60 -13.81 3.88
C ASN A 67 -8.35 -13.28 4.60
N ASN A 68 -8.52 -12.87 5.86
CA ASN A 68 -7.44 -12.39 6.74
C ASN A 68 -6.71 -11.14 6.21
N LEU A 69 -7.44 -10.22 5.57
CA LEU A 69 -6.92 -8.88 5.31
C LEU A 69 -6.71 -8.15 6.64
N GLN A 70 -5.49 -7.70 6.86
CA GLN A 70 -5.11 -6.89 8.01
C GLN A 70 -4.49 -5.59 7.49
N ASP A 71 -4.72 -4.52 8.22
CA ASP A 71 -4.15 -3.20 7.95
C ASP A 71 -3.97 -2.46 9.28
N HIS A 72 -3.11 -1.46 9.29
CA HIS A 72 -2.93 -0.60 10.44
C HIS A 72 -4.01 0.48 10.45
N CYS A 73 -4.85 0.48 11.48
CA CYS A 73 -5.77 1.59 11.71
C CYS A 73 -5.04 2.76 12.37
N ALA A 74 -5.17 3.96 11.82
CA ALA A 74 -4.54 5.17 12.34
C ALA A 74 -5.56 6.27 12.65
N THR A 75 -5.22 7.13 13.60
CA THR A 75 -5.93 8.38 13.89
C THR A 75 -4.92 9.53 13.97
N PHE A 76 -5.39 10.75 13.71
CA PHE A 76 -4.54 11.94 13.72
C PHE A 76 -4.86 12.82 14.93
N LEU A 77 -3.81 13.25 15.63
CA LEU A 77 -3.89 14.26 16.68
C LEU A 77 -3.15 15.53 16.22
N PRO A 78 -3.85 16.53 15.66
CA PRO A 78 -3.19 17.69 15.08
C PRO A 78 -2.73 18.70 16.14
N PHE A 79 -1.53 19.26 15.94
CA PHE A 79 -1.00 20.38 16.72
C PHE A 79 -0.55 21.51 15.78
N VAL A 80 -0.74 22.76 16.18
CA VAL A 80 -0.29 23.93 15.42
C VAL A 80 1.06 24.39 15.94
N LEU A 81 2.06 24.42 15.06
CA LEU A 81 3.41 24.90 15.36
C LEU A 81 3.61 26.32 14.82
N ASN A 82 4.27 27.18 15.60
CA ASN A 82 4.68 28.52 15.16
C ASN A 82 6.08 28.47 14.50
N THR A 83 6.19 27.76 13.38
CA THR A 83 7.44 27.57 12.63
C THR A 83 7.20 27.70 11.13
N LYS A 84 8.28 27.81 10.34
CA LYS A 84 8.17 27.83 8.88
C LYS A 84 7.54 26.53 8.40
N PRO A 85 6.40 26.60 7.69
CA PRO A 85 5.65 25.41 7.31
C PRO A 85 6.43 24.58 6.28
N MET A 86 6.14 23.28 6.26
CA MET A 86 6.84 22.32 5.39
C MET A 86 6.82 22.74 3.91
N ASN A 87 5.69 23.27 3.42
CA ASN A 87 5.55 23.72 2.04
C ASN A 87 6.57 24.81 1.68
N GLU A 88 6.81 25.80 2.55
CA GLU A 88 7.81 26.84 2.29
C GLU A 88 9.23 26.27 2.16
N LYS A 89 9.57 25.25 2.97
CA LYS A 89 10.87 24.56 2.88
C LYS A 89 10.99 23.82 1.54
N LEU A 90 9.93 23.16 1.08
CA LEU A 90 9.95 22.37 -0.16
C LEU A 90 9.91 23.21 -1.43
N THR A 91 9.30 24.40 -1.40
CA THR A 91 9.21 25.29 -2.57
C THR A 91 10.32 26.33 -2.65
N ASP A 92 11.19 26.44 -1.64
CA ASP A 92 12.33 27.37 -1.66
C ASP A 92 13.32 27.00 -2.78
N PRO A 93 13.57 27.89 -3.77
CA PRO A 93 14.49 27.62 -4.87
C PRO A 93 15.91 27.24 -4.42
N ARG A 94 16.35 27.69 -3.23
CA ARG A 94 17.65 27.35 -2.67
C ARG A 94 17.71 25.89 -2.28
N ASN A 95 16.67 25.37 -1.64
CA ASN A 95 16.57 23.97 -1.24
C ASN A 95 16.44 23.05 -2.46
N ILE A 96 15.70 23.49 -3.49
CA ILE A 96 15.60 22.77 -4.77
C ILE A 96 16.98 22.69 -5.44
N LYS A 97 17.70 23.82 -5.53
CA LYS A 97 19.04 23.87 -6.12
C LYS A 97 20.05 23.04 -5.33
N GLU A 98 20.00 23.07 -4.00
CA GLU A 98 20.84 22.24 -3.14
C GLU A 98 20.60 20.75 -3.41
N TYR A 99 19.34 20.32 -3.49
CA TYR A 99 18.99 18.93 -3.79
C TYR A 99 19.44 18.50 -5.19
N ILE A 100 19.29 19.36 -6.20
CA ILE A 100 19.76 19.07 -7.57
C ILE A 100 21.27 18.89 -7.60
N ASN A 101 22.01 19.76 -6.92
CA ASN A 101 23.48 19.77 -6.99
C ASN A 101 24.11 18.66 -6.14
N ASN A 102 23.59 18.45 -4.93
CA ASN A 102 24.28 17.67 -3.91
C ASN A 102 23.46 16.48 -3.38
N ARG A 103 22.17 16.37 -3.74
CA ARG A 103 21.22 15.42 -3.13
C ARG A 103 21.09 15.56 -1.62
N THR A 104 21.32 16.78 -1.11
CA THR A 104 21.17 17.15 0.29
C THR A 104 20.03 18.15 0.49
N GLY A 105 19.82 18.56 1.73
CA GLY A 105 18.85 19.59 2.10
C GLY A 105 17.44 19.04 2.29
N PRO A 106 16.45 19.91 2.53
CA PRO A 106 15.11 19.51 2.92
C PRO A 106 14.50 18.47 1.98
N LEU A 107 14.61 18.59 0.66
CA LEU A 107 14.00 17.64 -0.30
C LEU A 107 14.58 16.21 -0.24
N SER A 108 15.70 15.99 0.44
CA SER A 108 16.28 14.66 0.68
C SER A 108 15.82 14.01 1.99
N SER A 109 15.13 14.77 2.84
CA SER A 109 14.58 14.29 4.11
C SER A 109 13.21 13.63 3.92
N LEU A 110 12.87 12.73 4.85
CA LEU A 110 11.53 12.15 4.95
C LEU A 110 10.45 13.22 5.14
N ASN A 111 10.82 14.40 5.66
CA ASN A 111 10.04 15.65 5.85
C ASN A 111 8.69 15.51 6.54
N PHE A 112 7.84 14.63 6.04
CA PHE A 112 6.57 14.24 6.60
C PHE A 112 6.71 13.60 7.98
N ILE A 113 7.63 12.67 8.20
CA ILE A 113 7.81 11.99 9.51
C ILE A 113 9.15 12.43 10.12
N SER A 114 9.09 13.10 11.27
CA SER A 114 10.27 13.55 12.02
C SER A 114 10.76 12.51 13.03
N SER A 115 9.88 11.66 13.55
CA SER A 115 10.20 10.60 14.51
C SER A 115 9.13 9.52 14.51
N ILE A 116 9.54 8.30 14.87
CA ILE A 116 8.66 7.14 15.05
C ILE A 116 8.90 6.60 16.45
N ALA A 117 7.83 6.22 17.15
CA ALA A 117 7.90 5.55 18.44
C ALA A 117 6.94 4.36 18.48
N PHE A 118 7.34 3.29 19.18
CA PHE A 118 6.53 2.10 19.40
C PHE A 118 6.16 2.01 20.88
N LEU A 119 4.90 1.73 21.16
CA LEU A 119 4.39 1.58 22.53
C LEU A 119 3.68 0.22 22.66
N GLY A 120 3.97 -0.48 23.76
CA GLY A 120 3.18 -1.64 24.16
C GLY A 120 1.78 -1.21 24.60
N GLY A 121 0.80 -2.09 24.41
CA GLY A 121 -0.56 -1.87 24.86
C GLY A 121 -0.84 -2.50 26.22
N VAL A 122 -2.11 -2.87 26.42
CA VAL A 122 -2.63 -3.37 27.71
C VAL A 122 -2.33 -4.86 27.91
N ALA A 123 -2.03 -5.59 26.85
CA ALA A 123 -1.65 -7.00 26.93
C ALA A 123 -0.18 -7.14 27.33
N GLU A 124 0.14 -8.14 28.16
CA GLU A 124 1.52 -8.52 28.51
C GLU A 124 2.17 -9.30 27.35
N GLU A 125 2.27 -8.68 26.19
CA GLU A 125 2.96 -9.23 25.02
C GLU A 125 4.27 -8.47 24.76
N ASP A 126 5.26 -9.18 24.21
CA ASP A 126 6.62 -8.64 23.96
C ASP A 126 6.74 -7.87 22.63
N PHE A 127 5.61 -7.40 22.08
CA PHE A 127 5.57 -6.65 20.82
C PHE A 127 4.68 -5.39 20.93
N PRO A 128 4.98 -4.33 20.16
CA PRO A 128 4.24 -3.07 20.27
C PRO A 128 2.85 -3.16 19.64
N ASP A 129 1.87 -2.57 20.32
CA ASP A 129 0.49 -2.44 19.85
C ASP A 129 0.24 -1.12 19.11
N TYR A 130 1.04 -0.10 19.40
CA TYR A 130 0.87 1.24 18.83
C TYR A 130 2.16 1.73 18.18
N GLU A 131 2.00 2.29 16.98
CA GLU A 131 3.04 3.03 16.28
C GLU A 131 2.62 4.51 16.23
N LEU A 132 3.47 5.39 16.77
CA LEU A 132 3.29 6.83 16.75
C LEU A 132 4.17 7.46 15.67
N TYR A 133 3.53 8.16 14.74
CA TYR A 133 4.20 9.00 13.76
C TYR A 133 4.14 10.46 14.21
N PHE A 134 5.30 11.07 14.44
CA PHE A 134 5.39 12.52 14.59
C PHE A 134 5.55 13.13 13.21
N ALA A 135 4.49 13.76 12.71
CA ALA A 135 4.45 14.25 11.34
C ALA A 135 4.25 15.75 11.23
N GLU A 136 5.07 16.41 10.41
CA GLU A 136 4.90 17.81 10.03
C GLU A 136 4.13 17.90 8.72
N THR A 137 2.99 18.59 8.74
CA THR A 137 2.17 18.84 7.54
C THR A 137 1.80 20.32 7.44
N THR A 138 1.40 20.75 6.25
CA THR A 138 0.90 22.11 6.03
C THR A 138 -0.57 22.22 6.44
N THR A 139 -0.97 23.37 6.96
CA THR A 139 -2.37 23.68 7.33
C THR A 139 -3.31 23.80 6.12
N VAL A 140 -2.76 23.76 4.89
CA VAL A 140 -3.51 23.81 3.63
C VAL A 140 -4.17 22.45 3.31
N ILE A 141 -3.51 21.32 3.61
CA ILE A 141 -4.03 19.97 3.31
C ILE A 141 -5.32 19.64 4.10
N PRO A 142 -5.42 19.94 5.42
CA PRO A 142 -6.67 19.73 6.17
C PRO A 142 -7.85 20.56 5.67
N LYS A 143 -7.61 21.73 5.07
CA LYS A 143 -8.67 22.60 4.53
C LYS A 143 -9.32 22.05 3.26
N GLU A 144 -8.56 21.32 2.44
CA GLU A 144 -9.02 20.89 1.11
C GLU A 144 -9.54 19.44 1.08
N GLN A 145 -9.20 18.59 2.05
CA GLN A 145 -9.57 17.15 2.01
C GLN A 145 -10.65 16.67 3.00
N GLY A 146 -11.37 17.53 3.73
CA GLY A 146 -12.45 16.95 4.57
C GLY A 146 -13.35 17.86 5.38
N GLY A 147 -13.37 19.18 5.20
CA GLY A 147 -14.28 20.05 5.96
C GLY A 147 -14.12 20.00 7.49
N LEU A 148 -13.04 19.38 7.99
CA LEU A 148 -12.70 19.36 9.40
C LEU A 148 -12.14 20.72 9.77
N LYS A 149 -12.97 21.54 10.42
CA LYS A 149 -12.54 22.77 11.07
C LYS A 149 -11.75 22.40 12.33
N PRO A 150 -10.49 22.86 12.49
CA PRO A 150 -9.84 22.81 13.79
C PRO A 150 -10.72 23.56 14.81
N ILE A 151 -10.92 22.95 15.98
CA ILE A 151 -11.61 23.57 17.12
C ILE A 151 -10.79 24.77 17.61
#